data_AF-A0A9W7SY56-F1
#
_entry.id   AF-A0A9W7SY56-F1
#
_cell.length_a   1.000
_cell.length_b   1.000
_cell.length_c   1.000
_cell.angle_alpha   90.00
_cell.angle_beta   90.00
_cell.angle_gamma   90.00
#
_symmetry.space_group_name_H-M   'P 1'
#
loop_
_entity.id
_entity.type
_entity.pdbx_description
1 polymer ?
#
loop_
_entity_poly.entity_id
_entity_poly.type
_entity_poly.pdbx_seq_one_letter_code
_entity_poly.pdbx_strand_id
1 'polypeptide(L)'
;MYRGYIVTSPLPLPLPGTKSALGITSPMPRLSGLQRDVLHLYRRCLRACRTKPADTRTNFEDFARREFERHIHMDKKDFGTIEFLLRKGNRQLEIYESPGVTNIAG
;
A
#
# COMPACT_ATOMS: atom_id res chain seq x y z
N MET A 1 -12.66 -32.61 -39.36
CA MET A 1 -13.47 -31.87 -40.36
C MET A 1 -14.55 -31.12 -39.60
N TYR A 2 -14.52 -29.79 -39.64
CA TYR A 2 -15.27 -28.84 -38.80
C TYR A 2 -16.80 -28.99 -38.87
N ARG A 3 -17.52 -28.89 -37.74
CA ARG A 3 -18.88 -28.33 -37.73
C ARG A 3 -19.32 -27.79 -36.36
N GLY A 4 -19.32 -26.46 -36.24
CA GLY A 4 -20.39 -25.76 -35.53
C GLY A 4 -20.13 -25.27 -34.10
N TYR A 5 -19.22 -24.30 -33.93
CA TYR A 5 -19.52 -23.20 -33.02
C TYR A 5 -20.65 -22.39 -33.66
N ILE A 6 -21.76 -22.19 -32.94
CA ILE A 6 -22.67 -21.02 -32.94
C ILE A 6 -23.83 -21.43 -32.02
N VAL A 7 -23.63 -21.28 -30.71
CA VAL A 7 -24.72 -20.88 -29.83
C VAL A 7 -24.53 -19.38 -29.66
N THR A 8 -25.01 -18.61 -30.63
CA THR A 8 -25.30 -17.19 -30.42
C THR A 8 -26.50 -17.12 -29.50
N SER A 9 -26.27 -17.27 -28.20
CA SER A 9 -27.21 -16.80 -27.21
C SER A 9 -27.33 -15.28 -27.41
N PRO A 10 -28.51 -14.72 -27.72
CA PRO A 10 -28.69 -13.28 -27.61
C PRO A 10 -28.52 -12.93 -26.14
N LEU A 11 -27.41 -12.26 -25.84
CA LEU A 11 -27.19 -11.59 -24.56
C LEU A 11 -28.47 -10.77 -24.25
N PRO A 12 -29.14 -10.98 -23.11
CA PRO A 12 -30.36 -10.26 -22.81
C PRO A 12 -30.06 -8.77 -22.74
N LEU A 13 -30.75 -7.99 -23.57
CA LEU A 13 -30.75 -6.54 -23.55
C LEU A 13 -31.09 -6.08 -22.12
N PRO A 14 -30.33 -5.17 -21.49
CA PRO A 14 -30.63 -4.71 -20.15
C PRO A 14 -31.98 -3.99 -20.13
N LEU A 15 -32.87 -4.46 -19.25
CA LEU A 15 -34.18 -3.86 -19.05
C LEU A 15 -34.04 -2.40 -18.56
N PRO A 16 -34.94 -1.49 -18.96
CA PRO A 16 -34.94 -0.12 -18.47
C PRO A 16 -35.23 -0.13 -16.96
N GLY A 17 -34.19 0.10 -16.15
CA GLY A 17 -34.26 0.09 -14.68
C GLY A 17 -33.02 -0.47 -13.97
N THR A 18 -32.13 -1.18 -14.68
CA THR A 18 -30.85 -1.60 -14.09
C THR A 18 -29.84 -0.45 -14.10
N LYS A 19 -29.56 0.10 -12.91
CA LYS A 19 -28.45 1.04 -12.69
C LYS A 19 -27.15 0.41 -13.18
N SER A 20 -26.47 1.12 -14.06
CA SER A 20 -25.24 0.73 -14.75
C SER A 20 -24.17 0.14 -13.84
N ALA A 21 -23.67 -1.06 -14.19
CA ALA A 21 -22.52 -1.72 -13.59
C ALA A 21 -21.17 -1.24 -14.20
N LEU A 22 -21.02 0.06 -14.44
CA LEU A 22 -19.79 0.65 -14.98
C LEU A 22 -19.42 1.93 -14.21
N GLY A 23 -18.29 1.87 -13.51
CA GLY A 23 -17.48 3.07 -13.26
C GLY A 23 -17.83 3.93 -12.05
N ILE A 24 -18.15 3.36 -10.89
CA ILE A 24 -17.94 4.10 -9.63
C ILE A 24 -16.46 3.95 -9.26
N THR A 25 -15.58 4.69 -9.93
CA THR A 25 -14.33 5.06 -9.28
C THR A 25 -14.74 5.99 -8.15
N SER A 26 -14.82 5.45 -6.92
CA SER A 26 -15.00 6.28 -5.73
C SER A 26 -13.98 7.43 -5.84
N PRO A 27 -14.40 8.71 -5.68
CA PRO A 27 -13.47 9.82 -5.72
C PRO A 27 -12.36 9.52 -4.72
N MET A 28 -11.12 9.44 -5.22
CA MET A 28 -9.97 9.16 -4.37
C MET A 28 -9.92 10.25 -3.29
N PRO A 29 -9.95 9.88 -2.00
CA PRO A 29 -9.84 10.85 -0.93
C PRO A 29 -8.62 11.74 -1.16
N ARG A 30 -8.82 13.06 -1.13
CA ARG A 30 -7.72 14.02 -1.24
C ARG A 30 -6.87 13.89 0.02
N LEU A 31 -5.76 13.17 -0.11
CA LEU A 31 -4.80 13.01 0.98
C LEU A 31 -4.11 14.34 1.26
N SER A 32 -3.95 14.69 2.53
CA SER A 32 -3.11 15.82 2.94
C SER A 32 -1.65 15.58 2.55
N GLY A 33 -0.83 16.64 2.51
CA GLY A 33 0.62 16.50 2.26
C GLY A 33 1.26 15.50 3.22
N LEU A 34 0.95 15.64 4.52
CA LEU A 34 1.46 14.75 5.56
C LEU A 34 1.01 13.29 5.38
N GLN A 35 -0.25 13.05 4.99
CA GLN A 35 -0.73 11.70 4.69
C GLN A 35 -0.02 11.08 3.50
N ARG A 36 0.30 11.88 2.48
CA ARG A 36 1.11 11.44 1.33
C ARG A 36 2.52 11.07 1.76
N ASP A 37 3.12 11.86 2.64
CA ASP A 37 4.47 11.60 3.17
C ASP A 37 4.53 10.31 3.98
N VAL A 38 3.50 10.03 4.80
CA VAL A 38 3.37 8.74 5.54
C VAL A 38 3.34 7.57 4.57
N LEU A 39 2.50 7.64 3.52
CA LEU A 39 2.44 6.58 2.51
C LEU A 39 3.74 6.47 1.71
N HIS A 40 4.40 7.59 1.44
CA HIS A 40 5.68 7.60 0.74
C HIS A 40 6.76 6.91 1.56
N LEU A 41 6.86 7.23 2.85
CA LEU A 41 7.77 6.58 3.78
C LEU A 41 7.52 5.07 3.84
N TYR A 42 6.26 4.65 4.02
CA TYR A 42 5.89 3.23 4.05
C TYR A 42 6.33 2.49 2.79
N ARG A 43 6.04 3.04 1.61
CA ARG A 43 6.47 2.45 0.33
C ARG A 43 7.99 2.41 0.20
N ARG A 44 8.71 3.42 0.69
CA ARG A 44 10.18 3.45 0.68
C ARG A 44 10.76 2.37 1.58
N CYS A 45 10.19 2.14 2.76
CA CYS A 45 10.55 1.02 3.63
C CYS A 45 10.42 -0.32 2.89
N LEU A 46 9.27 -0.59 2.26
CA LEU A 46 9.06 -1.84 1.52
C LEU A 46 10.03 -2.00 0.34
N ARG A 47 10.37 -0.91 -0.35
CA ARG A 47 11.39 -0.94 -1.42
C ARG A 47 12.78 -1.24 -0.87
N ALA A 48 13.15 -0.66 0.26
CA ALA A 48 14.43 -0.94 0.91
C ALA A 48 14.50 -2.40 1.40
N CYS A 49 13.39 -2.98 1.87
CA CYS A 49 13.34 -4.41 2.23
C CYS A 49 13.71 -5.29 1.03
N ARG A 50 13.23 -4.96 -0.17
CA ARG A 50 13.51 -5.74 -1.39
C ARG A 50 15.00 -5.76 -1.80
N THR A 51 15.81 -4.80 -1.36
CA THR A 51 17.25 -4.80 -1.63
C THR A 51 18.04 -5.70 -0.69
N LYS A 52 17.43 -6.16 0.41
CA LYS A 52 18.05 -7.06 1.39
C LYS A 52 17.98 -8.53 0.97
N PRO A 53 18.80 -9.43 1.56
CA PRO A 53 18.75 -10.88 1.29
C PRO A 53 17.39 -11.48 1.62
N ALA A 54 16.94 -12.48 0.84
CA ALA A 54 15.61 -13.07 0.96
C ALA A 54 15.25 -13.52 2.39
N ASP A 55 16.24 -14.06 3.12
CA ASP A 55 16.07 -14.60 4.47
C ASP A 55 15.67 -13.55 5.51
N THR A 56 16.09 -12.30 5.34
CA THR A 56 15.79 -11.22 6.30
C THR A 56 14.67 -10.31 5.83
N ARG A 57 14.22 -10.39 4.57
CA ARG A 57 13.16 -9.53 4.00
C ARG A 57 11.89 -9.53 4.84
N THR A 58 11.41 -10.72 5.21
CA THR A 58 10.17 -10.88 5.98
C THR A 58 10.25 -10.17 7.31
N ASN A 59 11.39 -10.27 8.02
CA ASN A 59 11.60 -9.57 9.29
C ASN A 59 11.52 -8.06 9.13
N PHE A 60 12.10 -7.50 8.06
CA PHE A 60 12.03 -6.07 7.78
C PHE A 60 10.61 -5.61 7.42
N GLU A 61 9.89 -6.40 6.61
CA GLU A 61 8.50 -6.12 6.24
C GLU A 61 7.57 -6.17 7.46
N ASP A 62 7.71 -7.18 8.31
CA ASP A 62 6.91 -7.34 9.52
C ASP A 62 7.21 -6.25 10.55
N PHE A 63 8.49 -5.88 10.71
CA PHE A 63 8.88 -4.75 11.54
C PHE A 63 8.24 -3.44 11.06
N ALA A 64 8.35 -3.13 9.77
CA ALA A 64 7.73 -1.95 9.19
C ALA A 64 6.20 -2.00 9.35
N ARG A 65 5.56 -3.14 9.08
CA ARG A 65 4.12 -3.30 9.25
C ARG A 65 3.68 -3.04 10.69
N ARG A 66 4.31 -3.69 11.66
CA ARG A 66 3.99 -3.55 13.10
C ARG A 66 4.14 -2.11 13.58
N GLU A 67 5.19 -1.42 13.16
CA GLU A 67 5.41 -0.02 13.51
C GLU A 67 4.30 0.90 12.98
N PHE A 68 3.86 0.72 11.73
CA PHE A 68 2.78 1.52 11.16
C PHE A 68 1.41 1.13 11.72
N GLU A 69 1.16 -0.15 11.98
CA GLU A 69 -0.09 -0.66 12.59
C GLU A 69 -0.29 -0.11 14.00
N ARG A 70 0.78 -0.01 14.82
CA ARG A 70 0.70 0.59 16.16
C ARG A 70 0.16 2.03 16.15
N HIS A 71 0.38 2.76 15.07
CA HIS A 71 0.00 4.16 14.94
C HIS A 71 -1.24 4.36 14.03
N ILE A 72 -1.88 3.29 13.56
CA ILE A 72 -3.01 3.39 12.61
C ILE A 72 -4.26 4.04 13.24
N HIS A 73 -4.41 3.92 14.56
CA HIS A 73 -5.53 4.46 15.33
C HIS A 73 -5.29 5.90 15.82
N MET A 74 -4.15 6.51 15.48
CA MET A 74 -3.88 7.90 15.83
C MET A 74 -4.84 8.86 15.14
N ASP A 75 -5.14 9.98 15.81
CA ASP A 75 -5.90 11.05 15.19
C ASP A 75 -5.10 11.65 14.01
N LYS A 76 -5.74 11.72 12.84
CA LYS A 76 -5.17 12.31 11.61
C LYS A 76 -4.89 13.80 11.75
N LYS A 77 -5.43 14.45 12.78
CA LYS A 77 -5.22 15.86 13.13
C LYS A 77 -4.03 16.10 14.07
N ASP A 78 -3.43 15.05 14.63
CA ASP A 78 -2.23 15.17 15.46
C ASP A 78 -0.98 15.32 14.57
N PHE A 79 -0.91 16.47 13.89
CA PHE A 79 0.14 16.77 12.93
C PHE A 79 1.53 16.74 13.59
N GLY A 80 1.65 17.19 14.84
CA GLY A 80 2.92 17.23 15.57
C GLY A 80 3.50 15.84 15.80
N THR A 81 2.68 14.90 16.29
CA THR A 81 3.16 13.52 16.50
C THR A 81 3.43 12.81 15.17
N ILE A 82 2.59 13.03 14.14
CA ILE A 82 2.82 12.45 12.81
C ILE A 82 4.12 12.97 12.19
N GLU A 83 4.41 14.26 12.28
CA GLU A 83 5.67 14.83 11.81
C GLU A 83 6.88 14.26 12.55
N PHE A 84 6.79 14.13 13.88
CA PHE A 84 7.85 13.53 14.67
C PHE A 84 8.13 12.08 14.24
N LEU A 85 7.08 11.27 14.07
CA LEU A 85 7.19 9.88 13.61
C LEU A 85 7.74 9.79 12.19
N LEU A 86 7.34 10.69 11.29
CA LEU A 86 7.89 10.78 9.93
C LEU A 86 9.38 11.06 9.94
N ARG A 87 9.85 12.04 10.73
CA ARG A 87 11.28 12.36 10.84
C ARG A 87 12.05 11.18 11.43
N LYS A 88 11.53 10.55 12.49
CA LYS A 88 12.11 9.37 13.12
C LYS A 88 12.23 8.20 12.14
N GLY A 89 11.16 7.88 11.41
CA GLY A 89 11.13 6.78 10.45
C GLY A 89 12.04 7.01 9.25
N ASN A 90 12.15 8.23 8.72
CA ASN A 90 13.11 8.55 7.67
C ASN A 90 14.56 8.34 8.13
N ARG A 91 14.91 8.78 9.34
CA ARG A 91 16.24 8.56 9.91
C ARG A 91 16.56 7.08 10.10
N GLN A 92 15.59 6.30 10.58
CA GLN A 92 15.75 4.85 10.69
C GLN A 92 15.94 4.19 9.33
N LEU A 93 15.17 4.61 8.33
CA LEU A 93 15.26 4.08 6.98
C LEU A 93 16.62 4.36 6.33
N GLU A 94 17.19 5.55 6.50
CA GLU A 94 18.55 5.87 6.02
C GLU A 94 19.60 4.94 6.62
N ILE A 95 19.47 4.62 7.91
CA ILE A 95 20.35 3.67 8.60
C ILE A 95 20.16 2.26 8.03
N TYR A 96 18.92 1.81 7.85
CA TYR A 96 18.62 0.47 7.33
C TYR A 96 18.91 0.31 5.84
N GLU A 97 18.87 1.39 5.06
CA GLU A 97 19.24 1.40 3.65
C GLU A 97 20.76 1.18 3.47
N SER A 98 21.56 1.48 4.51
CA SER A 98 22.99 1.21 4.50
C SER A 98 23.28 -0.30 4.34
N PRO A 99 24.28 -0.67 3.52
CA PRO A 99 24.58 -2.08 3.19
C PRO A 99 25.08 -2.88 4.40
N GLY A 100 25.58 -2.20 5.45
CA GLY A 100 26.02 -2.83 6.69
C GLY A 100 24.90 -3.35 7.59
N VAL A 101 23.65 -2.92 7.38
CA VAL A 101 22.52 -3.43 8.16
C VAL A 101 21.84 -4.55 7.38
N THR A 102 22.11 -5.79 7.77
CA THR A 102 21.65 -7.01 7.09
C THR A 102 20.47 -7.67 7.79
N ASN A 103 20.26 -7.42 9.08
CA ASN A 103 19.14 -7.95 9.85
C ASN A 103 18.66 -6.94 10.89
N ILE A 104 17.35 -6.83 11.04
CA ILE A 104 16.71 -6.24 12.22
C ILE A 104 15.95 -7.35 12.94
N ALA A 105 16.50 -7.79 14.06
CA ALA A 105 15.77 -8.59 15.03
C ALA A 105 15.02 -7.62 15.94
N GLY A 106 13.70 -7.77 16.04
CA GLY A 106 12.84 -6.99 16.91
C GLY A 106 11.77 -7.85 17.55
#